data_AF-A0A4V1SBM9-F1
#
_entry.id   AF-A0A4V1SBM9-F1
#
_cell.length_a   1.000
_cell.length_b   1.000
_cell.length_c   1.000
_cell.angle_alpha   90.00
_cell.angle_beta   90.00
_cell.angle_gamma   90.00
#
_symmetry.space_group_name_H-M   'P 1'
#
loop_
_entity.id
_entity.type
_entity.pdbx_description
1 polymer ?
#
loop_
_entity_poly.entity_id
_entity_poly.type
_entity_poly.pdbx_seq_one_letter_code
_entity_poly.pdbx_strand_id
1 'polypeptide(L)'
;MPQTGEPYGITYKWRPDGSDADLLPGGLNEVIDIATVGGGTRQQTWTYPSRTECKVCHNGNADYILGVKTHHLNGDFTYPLTGRTANQLETLGALGWFDNTYRDDLVPWMMKSHNVAENSASLSDRVRSYLDSNCSQCHQPGGVRAYFDARYTTPLDEQGLIYGELETSYGHPDNRVIVPGQPERSIMLTRLNSVAEIKMPPIAKHVVDQAAVSLLTDWINSLATGPSVAMHSPSSPAGPFTVNVHFSQDVTGLTLSDFVVNHGTATGLTGSGAEYVLSVEPAGFGEVTVKIPANVAVNGGGLGNYASKTFSQAVTDSGFVAWLKLDDGSGVVARDSSPSASNNGALVAMEANDWITAGRFGGAVKFDSTDERITLPNMVGGDFSFSFWMKTNQTVPVTNAPAQGISIINGDMPGNARDFIIGSTRTAEATGSD
;
A
#
# COMPACT_ATOMS: atom_id res chain seq x y z
N MET A 1 -25.98 -16.78 3.61
CA MET A 1 -24.53 -16.51 3.63
C MET A 1 -23.82 -17.76 3.13
N PRO A 2 -22.94 -17.69 2.12
CA PRO A 2 -22.02 -18.79 1.84
C PRO A 2 -21.27 -19.19 3.11
N GLN A 3 -20.94 -20.47 3.27
CA GLN A 3 -20.17 -20.97 4.42
C GLN A 3 -18.78 -20.31 4.55
N THR A 4 -18.29 -19.67 3.48
CA THR A 4 -16.99 -19.01 3.40
C THR A 4 -17.00 -17.55 3.86
N GLY A 5 -18.17 -16.95 4.14
CA GLY A 5 -18.27 -15.52 4.48
C GLY A 5 -18.18 -14.57 3.28
N GLU A 6 -18.03 -15.08 2.06
CA GLU A 6 -18.01 -14.24 0.85
C GLU A 6 -19.38 -13.57 0.57
N PRO A 7 -19.39 -12.34 0.03
CA PRO A 7 -20.61 -11.66 -0.36
C PRO A 7 -21.30 -12.40 -1.52
N TYR A 8 -22.62 -12.41 -1.49
CA TYR A 8 -23.46 -12.98 -2.54
C TYR A 8 -24.35 -11.87 -3.13
N GLY A 9 -23.97 -11.40 -4.32
CA GLY A 9 -24.72 -10.36 -5.04
C GLY A 9 -25.99 -10.91 -5.68
N ILE A 10 -27.10 -10.18 -5.52
CA ILE A 10 -28.39 -10.50 -6.13
C ILE A 10 -28.96 -9.22 -6.74
N THR A 11 -29.42 -9.32 -7.98
CA THR A 11 -29.99 -8.18 -8.71
C THR A 11 -31.46 -8.44 -9.00
N TYR A 12 -32.30 -7.47 -8.63
CA TYR A 12 -33.74 -7.47 -8.91
C TYR A 12 -34.07 -6.34 -9.88
N LYS A 13 -35.03 -6.60 -10.77
CA LYS A 13 -35.58 -5.60 -11.69
C LYS A 13 -37.01 -5.27 -11.29
N TRP A 14 -37.28 -3.99 -11.06
CA TRP A 14 -38.65 -3.52 -10.80
C TRP A 14 -39.57 -3.80 -11.98
N ARG A 15 -40.80 -4.25 -11.68
CA ARG A 15 -41.88 -4.33 -12.67
C ARG A 15 -42.27 -2.92 -13.14
N PRO A 16 -42.81 -2.76 -14.36
CA PRO A 16 -43.14 -1.43 -14.91
C PRO A 16 -44.09 -0.59 -14.06
N ASP A 17 -44.92 -1.22 -13.22
CA ASP A 17 -45.86 -0.55 -12.33
C ASP A 17 -45.27 -0.18 -10.96
N GLY A 18 -44.00 -0.53 -10.70
CA GLY A 18 -43.31 -0.29 -9.43
C GLY A 18 -43.86 -1.09 -8.24
N SER A 19 -44.72 -2.07 -8.47
CA SER A 19 -45.37 -2.83 -7.39
C SER A 19 -44.45 -3.82 -6.69
N ASP A 20 -43.48 -4.37 -7.42
CA ASP A 20 -42.62 -5.46 -6.98
C ASP A 20 -41.37 -5.55 -7.90
N ALA A 21 -40.39 -6.36 -7.51
CA ALA A 21 -39.17 -6.57 -8.29
C ALA A 21 -38.88 -8.06 -8.51
N ASP A 22 -38.57 -8.43 -9.75
CA ASP A 22 -38.29 -9.80 -10.15
C ASP A 22 -36.79 -10.09 -10.11
N LEU A 23 -36.42 -11.24 -9.55
CA LEU A 23 -35.04 -11.71 -9.51
C LEU A 23 -34.51 -11.97 -10.93
N LEU A 24 -33.38 -11.34 -11.28
CA LEU A 24 -32.71 -11.63 -12.54
C LEU A 24 -31.78 -12.85 -12.41
N PRO A 25 -31.82 -13.81 -13.36
CA PRO A 25 -30.93 -14.98 -13.33
C PRO A 25 -29.49 -14.64 -13.76
N GLY A 26 -29.28 -13.50 -14.41
CA GLY A 26 -28.00 -13.02 -14.91
C GLY A 26 -27.98 -11.50 -15.08
N GLY A 27 -26.93 -10.98 -15.73
CA GLY A 27 -26.83 -9.56 -16.05
C GLY A 27 -27.76 -9.18 -17.20
N LEU A 28 -28.20 -7.92 -17.22
CA LEU A 28 -29.07 -7.38 -18.25
C LEU A 28 -28.68 -5.93 -18.54
N ASN A 29 -28.72 -5.53 -19.81
CA ASN A 29 -28.74 -4.13 -20.20
C ASN A 29 -30.10 -3.81 -20.79
N GLU A 30 -30.67 -2.68 -20.40
CA GLU A 30 -31.91 -2.20 -21.01
C GLU A 30 -31.87 -0.69 -21.17
N VAL A 31 -32.62 -0.16 -22.12
CA VAL A 31 -32.81 1.29 -22.25
C VAL A 31 -34.04 1.66 -21.43
N ILE A 32 -33.86 2.56 -20.46
CA ILE A 32 -34.93 3.11 -19.64
C ILE A 32 -35.18 4.58 -19.97
N ASP A 33 -36.43 5.00 -19.81
CA ASP A 33 -36.80 6.41 -19.88
C ASP A 33 -36.63 7.07 -18.51
N ILE A 34 -35.85 8.15 -18.46
CA ILE A 34 -35.58 8.94 -17.26
C ILE A 34 -36.24 10.30 -17.43
N ALA A 35 -37.11 10.68 -16.50
CA ALA A 35 -37.70 12.00 -16.46
C ALA A 35 -36.63 13.09 -16.24
N THR A 36 -36.69 14.18 -16.99
CA THR A 36 -35.76 15.30 -16.89
C THR A 36 -36.31 16.40 -15.99
N VAL A 37 -35.41 17.08 -15.27
CA VAL A 37 -35.76 18.31 -14.53
C VAL A 37 -36.27 19.35 -15.52
N GLY A 38 -37.45 19.92 -15.26
CA GLY A 38 -38.11 20.86 -16.18
C GLY A 38 -39.09 20.23 -17.18
N GLY A 39 -39.33 18.91 -17.09
CA GLY A 39 -40.24 18.17 -17.96
C GLY A 39 -39.53 17.47 -19.12
N GLY A 40 -40.18 16.44 -19.68
CA GLY A 40 -39.61 15.58 -20.73
C GLY A 40 -38.98 14.28 -20.21
N THR A 41 -38.50 13.46 -21.14
CA THR A 41 -37.80 12.20 -20.87
C THR A 41 -36.52 12.11 -21.69
N ARG A 42 -35.51 11.43 -21.15
CA ARG A 42 -34.30 11.02 -21.87
C ARG A 42 -34.11 9.51 -21.74
N GLN A 43 -33.62 8.88 -22.79
CA GLN A 43 -33.25 7.48 -22.74
C GLN A 43 -31.86 7.29 -22.13
N GLN A 44 -31.69 6.24 -21.35
CA GLN A 44 -30.40 5.83 -20.81
C GLN A 44 -30.31 4.31 -20.74
N THR A 45 -29.18 3.75 -21.15
CA THR A 45 -28.88 2.34 -20.86
C THR A 45 -28.65 2.16 -19.37
N TRP A 46 -29.41 1.27 -18.76
CA TRP A 46 -29.23 0.79 -17.40
C TRP A 46 -28.62 -0.61 -17.43
N THR A 47 -27.57 -0.82 -16.64
CA THR A 47 -26.93 -2.14 -16.47
C THR A 47 -27.35 -2.72 -15.13
N TYR A 48 -27.93 -3.91 -15.19
CA TYR A 48 -28.13 -4.81 -14.07
C TYR A 48 -26.93 -5.75 -13.99
N PRO A 49 -26.04 -5.62 -12.98
CA PRO A 49 -24.89 -6.51 -12.86
C PRO A 49 -25.33 -7.95 -12.60
N SER A 50 -24.69 -8.89 -13.26
CA SER A 50 -24.75 -10.31 -12.92
C SER A 50 -24.09 -10.59 -11.57
N ARG A 51 -24.33 -11.78 -11.02
CA ARG A 51 -23.70 -12.23 -9.77
C ARG A 51 -22.17 -12.22 -9.84
N THR A 52 -21.60 -12.55 -11.00
CA THR A 52 -20.15 -12.52 -11.23
C THR A 52 -19.63 -11.09 -11.28
N GLU A 53 -20.36 -10.19 -11.93
CA GLU A 53 -19.99 -8.77 -12.02
C GLU A 53 -20.03 -8.06 -10.67
N CYS A 54 -20.94 -8.43 -9.77
CA CYS A 54 -20.93 -7.92 -8.39
C CYS A 54 -19.57 -8.14 -7.70
N LYS A 55 -18.94 -9.30 -7.94
CA LYS A 55 -17.65 -9.65 -7.34
C LYS A 55 -16.46 -8.87 -7.93
N VAL A 56 -16.66 -8.12 -9.02
CA VAL A 56 -15.61 -7.21 -9.54
C VAL A 56 -15.27 -6.15 -8.49
N CYS A 57 -16.29 -5.59 -7.84
CA CYS A 57 -16.10 -4.57 -6.80
C CYS A 57 -16.25 -5.13 -5.37
N HIS A 58 -17.12 -6.12 -5.15
CA HIS A 58 -17.33 -6.77 -3.85
C HIS A 58 -16.37 -7.95 -3.65
N ASN A 59 -15.07 -7.67 -3.60
CA ASN A 59 -14.01 -8.67 -3.43
C ASN A 59 -13.22 -8.44 -2.12
N GLY A 60 -12.30 -9.35 -1.82
CA GLY A 60 -11.52 -9.30 -0.58
C GLY A 60 -10.59 -8.09 -0.45
N ASN A 61 -10.15 -7.48 -1.56
CA ASN A 61 -9.35 -6.25 -1.48
C ASN A 61 -10.17 -5.05 -1.00
N ALA A 62 -11.46 -5.02 -1.31
CA ALA A 62 -12.39 -3.98 -0.89
C ALA A 62 -13.17 -4.33 0.39
N ASP A 63 -12.70 -5.33 1.17
CA ASP A 63 -13.38 -5.87 2.36
C ASP A 63 -14.84 -6.28 2.11
N TYR A 64 -15.17 -6.65 0.87
CA TYR A 64 -16.47 -7.13 0.40
C TYR A 64 -17.66 -6.15 0.48
N ILE A 65 -17.67 -5.19 1.40
CA ILE A 65 -18.77 -4.25 1.62
C ILE A 65 -18.36 -2.85 1.15
N LEU A 66 -19.05 -2.37 0.12
CA LEU A 66 -18.89 -1.00 -0.39
C LEU A 66 -19.78 -0.03 0.39
N GLY A 67 -19.47 0.10 1.68
CA GLY A 67 -20.22 0.91 2.62
C GLY A 67 -19.79 2.38 2.65
N VAL A 68 -20.56 3.16 3.41
CA VAL A 68 -20.11 4.50 3.82
C VAL A 68 -18.91 4.37 4.74
N LYS A 69 -17.96 5.29 4.60
CA LYS A 69 -16.77 5.41 5.46
C LYS A 69 -16.98 6.58 6.41
N THR A 70 -16.30 6.60 7.55
CA THR A 70 -16.42 7.65 8.57
C THR A 70 -16.31 9.05 7.98
N HIS A 71 -15.34 9.30 7.11
CA HIS A 71 -15.15 10.61 6.48
C HIS A 71 -16.27 11.00 5.51
N HIS A 72 -17.03 10.06 4.95
CA HIS A 72 -18.23 10.37 4.15
C HIS A 72 -19.39 10.90 5.01
N LEU A 73 -19.40 10.57 6.30
CA LEU A 73 -20.45 10.95 7.24
C LEU A 73 -20.03 12.11 8.15
N ASN A 74 -18.75 12.47 8.19
CA ASN A 74 -18.27 13.58 9.03
C ASN A 74 -18.62 14.96 8.41
N GLY A 75 -19.90 15.28 8.36
CA GLY A 75 -20.38 16.55 7.85
C GLY A 75 -21.83 16.80 8.20
N ASP A 76 -22.20 18.07 8.15
CA ASP A 76 -23.55 18.53 8.46
C ASP A 76 -24.54 18.02 7.41
N PHE A 77 -25.66 17.50 7.90
CA PHE A 77 -26.82 17.13 7.12
C PHE A 77 -28.06 17.82 7.67
N THR A 78 -28.88 18.35 6.78
CA THR A 78 -30.18 18.93 7.17
C THR A 78 -31.24 17.86 7.13
N TYR A 79 -31.73 17.46 8.30
CA TYR A 79 -32.74 16.42 8.48
C TYR A 79 -34.13 16.98 8.14
N PRO A 80 -34.73 16.63 6.98
CA PRO A 80 -35.90 17.35 6.47
C PRO A 80 -37.13 17.23 7.37
N LEU A 81 -37.27 16.11 8.09
CA LEU A 81 -38.40 15.87 8.99
C LEU A 81 -38.40 16.79 10.22
N THR A 82 -37.23 17.24 10.66
CA THR A 82 -37.10 18.08 11.87
C THR A 82 -36.64 19.51 11.54
N GLY A 83 -36.13 19.75 10.34
CA GLY A 83 -35.47 20.99 9.96
C GLY A 83 -34.12 21.22 10.65
N ARG A 84 -33.65 20.27 11.48
CA ARG A 84 -32.37 20.38 12.19
C ARG A 84 -31.22 20.12 11.24
N THR A 85 -30.19 20.94 11.32
CA THR A 85 -28.87 20.66 10.74
C THR A 85 -27.93 20.19 11.85
N ALA A 86 -27.28 19.04 11.65
CA ALA A 86 -26.30 18.48 12.58
C ALA A 86 -25.35 17.55 11.84
N ASN A 87 -24.17 17.29 12.43
CA ASN A 87 -23.23 16.32 11.90
C ASN A 87 -23.87 14.91 11.91
N GLN A 88 -23.66 14.14 10.84
CA GLN A 88 -24.28 12.82 10.72
C GLN A 88 -23.68 11.81 11.71
N LEU A 89 -22.37 11.85 11.98
CA LEU A 89 -21.73 10.98 12.97
C LEU A 89 -22.25 11.27 14.38
N GLU A 90 -22.36 12.53 14.77
CA GLU A 90 -22.95 12.92 16.06
C GLU A 90 -24.40 12.46 16.19
N THR A 91 -25.18 12.61 15.10
CA THR A 91 -26.57 12.19 15.08
C THR A 91 -26.71 10.67 15.21
N LEU A 92 -25.88 9.91 14.47
CA LEU A 92 -25.86 8.44 14.55
C LEU A 92 -25.39 7.95 15.93
N GLY A 93 -24.38 8.61 16.51
CA GLY A 93 -23.93 8.35 17.88
C GLY A 93 -25.04 8.58 18.91
N ALA A 94 -25.74 9.71 18.82
CA ALA A 94 -26.88 10.03 19.70
C ALA A 94 -28.07 9.05 19.54
N LEU A 95 -28.20 8.42 18.38
CA LEU A 95 -29.20 7.38 18.10
C LEU A 95 -28.74 5.97 18.52
N GLY A 96 -27.52 5.80 19.02
CA GLY A 96 -26.98 4.52 19.48
C GLY A 96 -26.53 3.57 18.36
N TRP A 97 -26.13 4.09 17.20
CA TRP A 97 -25.63 3.28 16.08
C TRP A 97 -24.19 2.81 16.25
N PHE A 98 -23.42 3.46 17.12
CA PHE A 98 -22.03 3.11 17.39
C PHE A 98 -21.89 2.45 18.76
N ASP A 99 -20.89 1.59 18.90
CA ASP A 99 -20.54 0.98 20.18
C ASP A 99 -19.80 1.96 21.10
N ASN A 100 -19.29 1.46 22.22
CA ASN A 100 -18.61 2.25 23.24
C ASN A 100 -17.26 2.84 22.78
N THR A 101 -16.80 2.56 21.57
CA THR A 101 -15.58 3.14 21.00
C THR A 101 -15.81 4.52 20.37
N TYR A 102 -17.07 4.89 20.10
CA TYR A 102 -17.39 6.21 19.59
C TYR A 102 -17.07 7.30 20.61
N ARG A 103 -16.47 8.38 20.10
CA ARG A 103 -15.99 9.54 20.86
C ARG A 103 -16.40 10.80 20.12
N ASP A 104 -17.40 11.49 20.65
CA ASP A 104 -17.94 12.74 20.09
C ASP A 104 -16.88 13.85 20.06
N ASP A 105 -16.03 13.92 21.08
CA ASP A 105 -14.91 14.87 21.18
C ASP A 105 -13.86 14.72 20.06
N LEU A 106 -13.82 13.58 19.37
CA LEU A 106 -12.90 13.35 18.26
C LEU A 106 -13.47 13.75 16.89
N VAL A 107 -14.80 13.93 16.76
CA VAL A 107 -15.46 14.22 15.47
C VAL A 107 -14.85 15.44 14.76
N PRO A 108 -14.53 16.57 15.43
CA PRO A 108 -13.90 17.72 14.77
C PRO A 108 -12.50 17.45 14.19
N TRP A 109 -11.84 16.39 14.67
CA TRP A 109 -10.48 16.00 14.25
C TRP A 109 -10.47 14.85 13.23
N MET A 110 -11.63 14.25 12.97
CA MET A 110 -11.76 13.22 11.94
C MET A 110 -11.71 13.84 10.55
N MET A 111 -11.20 13.10 9.57
CA MET A 111 -11.28 13.50 8.17
C MET A 111 -12.73 13.71 7.73
N LYS A 112 -12.93 14.66 6.81
CA LYS A 112 -14.22 14.98 6.19
C LYS A 112 -14.07 14.89 4.68
N SER A 113 -14.95 14.15 4.03
CA SER A 113 -15.11 14.24 2.58
C SER A 113 -15.94 15.44 2.19
N HIS A 114 -15.60 15.97 1.02
CA HIS A 114 -16.21 17.18 0.48
C HIS A 114 -16.97 16.89 -0.80
N ASN A 115 -18.15 17.50 -0.91
CA ASN A 115 -19.00 17.33 -2.08
C ASN A 115 -18.38 18.04 -3.29
N VAL A 116 -18.61 17.50 -4.50
CA VAL A 116 -18.16 18.12 -5.76
C VAL A 116 -18.69 19.54 -5.97
N ALA A 117 -19.72 20.00 -5.27
CA ALA A 117 -20.27 21.35 -5.32
C ALA A 117 -19.87 22.26 -4.14
N GLU A 118 -19.11 21.76 -3.15
CA GLU A 118 -18.75 22.50 -1.93
C GLU A 118 -17.64 23.51 -2.19
N ASN A 119 -17.98 24.73 -2.62
CA ASN A 119 -16.99 25.77 -2.97
C ASN A 119 -16.17 26.32 -1.79
N SER A 120 -16.54 26.01 -0.55
CA SER A 120 -15.75 26.35 0.64
C SER A 120 -14.55 25.43 0.85
N ALA A 121 -14.54 24.25 0.23
CA ALA A 121 -13.45 23.29 0.32
C ALA A 121 -12.45 23.46 -0.84
N SER A 122 -11.20 23.06 -0.60
CA SER A 122 -10.16 23.13 -1.63
C SER A 122 -10.50 22.21 -2.82
N LEU A 123 -10.01 22.57 -4.02
CA LEU A 123 -10.15 21.70 -5.19
C LEU A 123 -9.55 20.31 -4.93
N SER A 124 -8.41 20.25 -4.24
CA SER A 124 -7.74 18.99 -3.92
C SER A 124 -8.60 18.11 -3.02
N ASP A 125 -9.22 18.65 -1.98
CA ASP A 125 -10.05 17.86 -1.06
C ASP A 125 -11.31 17.35 -1.73
N ARG A 126 -11.96 18.17 -2.57
CA ARG A 126 -13.14 17.77 -3.34
C ARG A 126 -12.80 16.68 -4.36
N VAL A 127 -11.70 16.83 -5.11
CA VAL A 127 -11.26 15.79 -6.06
C VAL A 127 -10.92 14.50 -5.33
N ARG A 128 -10.09 14.56 -4.29
CA ARG A 128 -9.66 13.34 -3.57
C ARG A 128 -10.83 12.66 -2.87
N SER A 129 -11.82 13.42 -2.39
CA SER A 129 -13.09 12.86 -1.88
C SER A 129 -13.87 12.12 -2.98
N TYR A 130 -13.99 12.72 -4.16
CA TYR A 130 -14.66 12.08 -5.30
C TYR A 130 -13.94 10.79 -5.72
N LEU A 131 -12.61 10.81 -5.80
CA LEU A 131 -11.80 9.63 -6.14
C LEU A 131 -11.92 8.54 -5.08
N ASP A 132 -11.95 8.88 -3.78
CA ASP A 132 -12.15 7.90 -2.73
C ASP A 132 -13.50 7.20 -2.88
N SER A 133 -14.59 7.95 -3.00
CA SER A 133 -15.93 7.39 -3.10
C SER A 133 -16.14 6.55 -4.37
N ASN A 134 -15.51 6.92 -5.49
CA ASN A 134 -15.78 6.32 -6.80
C ASN A 134 -14.68 5.40 -7.33
N CYS A 135 -13.49 5.39 -6.73
CA CYS A 135 -12.33 4.65 -7.26
C CYS A 135 -11.60 3.80 -6.22
N SER A 136 -11.61 4.16 -4.92
CA SER A 136 -10.76 3.50 -3.91
C SER A 136 -11.01 2.02 -3.70
N GLN A 137 -12.21 1.53 -4.02
CA GLN A 137 -12.53 0.09 -3.95
C GLN A 137 -11.64 -0.77 -4.86
N CYS A 138 -11.25 -0.25 -6.03
CA CYS A 138 -10.40 -0.93 -7.00
C CYS A 138 -8.97 -0.39 -6.94
N HIS A 139 -8.83 0.93 -6.86
CA HIS A 139 -7.55 1.63 -6.91
C HIS A 139 -7.03 1.90 -5.50
N GLN A 140 -6.47 0.86 -4.90
CA GLN A 140 -5.80 0.85 -3.60
C GLN A 140 -4.69 -0.20 -3.61
N PRO A 141 -3.75 -0.22 -2.65
CA PRO A 141 -2.71 -1.24 -2.59
C PRO A 141 -3.28 -2.66 -2.63
N GLY A 142 -2.68 -3.52 -3.46
CA GLY A 142 -3.16 -4.88 -3.70
C GLY A 142 -4.40 -4.99 -4.59
N GLY A 143 -5.01 -3.87 -5.00
CA GLY A 143 -6.20 -3.77 -5.84
C GLY A 143 -6.00 -4.13 -7.31
N VAL A 144 -6.73 -3.46 -8.20
CA VAL A 144 -6.57 -3.65 -9.65
C VAL A 144 -5.25 -3.04 -10.14
N ARG A 145 -4.80 -3.44 -11.34
CA ARG A 145 -3.58 -2.90 -11.95
C ARG A 145 -3.70 -1.40 -12.22
N ALA A 146 -3.15 -0.61 -11.32
CA ALA A 146 -2.87 0.81 -11.44
C ALA A 146 -1.79 1.20 -10.43
N TYR A 147 -1.05 2.27 -10.69
CA TYR A 147 0.06 2.69 -9.84
C TYR A 147 -0.29 3.91 -8.96
N PHE A 148 -1.58 4.07 -8.63
CA PHE A 148 -2.07 5.12 -7.74
C PHE A 148 -3.06 4.56 -6.71
N ASP A 149 -3.16 5.24 -5.58
CA ASP A 149 -4.06 4.95 -4.47
C ASP A 149 -5.11 6.05 -4.34
N ALA A 150 -6.37 5.71 -4.64
CA ALA A 150 -7.48 6.65 -4.60
C ALA A 150 -8.04 6.89 -3.19
N ARG A 151 -7.53 6.24 -2.14
CA ARG A 151 -8.02 6.41 -0.78
C ARG A 151 -7.78 7.82 -0.27
N TYR A 152 -8.82 8.47 0.26
CA TYR A 152 -8.71 9.85 0.80
C TYR A 152 -7.75 9.93 2.00
N THR A 153 -7.63 8.82 2.73
CA THR A 153 -6.77 8.68 3.91
C THR A 153 -5.28 8.60 3.57
N THR A 154 -4.94 8.32 2.31
CA THR A 154 -3.54 8.29 1.85
C THR A 154 -3.08 9.71 1.55
N PRO A 155 -1.97 10.19 2.14
CA PRO A 155 -1.40 11.51 1.84
C PRO A 155 -1.19 11.70 0.34
N LEU A 156 -1.49 12.89 -0.19
CA LEU A 156 -1.49 13.15 -1.64
C LEU A 156 -0.16 12.80 -2.32
N ASP A 157 0.96 13.03 -1.64
CA ASP A 157 2.31 12.71 -2.12
C ASP A 157 2.61 11.20 -2.15
N GLU A 158 1.82 10.39 -1.46
CA GLU A 158 1.87 8.92 -1.47
C GLU A 158 0.79 8.31 -2.37
N GLN A 159 -0.19 9.09 -2.84
CA GLN A 159 -1.27 8.56 -3.67
C GLN A 159 -0.84 8.22 -5.10
N GLY A 160 0.31 8.71 -5.57
CA GLY A 160 0.73 8.52 -6.96
C GLY A 160 -0.24 9.14 -7.98
N LEU A 161 -1.00 10.17 -7.59
CA LEU A 161 -1.94 10.84 -8.49
C LEU A 161 -1.22 11.80 -9.45
N ILE A 162 -0.38 12.68 -8.91
CA ILE A 162 0.30 13.72 -9.66
C ILE A 162 1.61 13.15 -10.22
N TYR A 163 1.82 13.28 -11.53
CA TYR A 163 2.90 12.63 -12.29
C TYR A 163 2.98 11.11 -12.11
N GLY A 164 1.90 10.48 -11.63
CA GLY A 164 1.82 9.04 -11.42
C GLY A 164 2.06 8.25 -12.70
N GLU A 165 2.79 7.15 -12.58
CA GLU A 165 3.03 6.23 -13.69
C GLU A 165 1.73 5.58 -14.16
N LEU A 166 1.69 5.25 -15.45
CA LEU A 166 0.59 4.53 -16.06
C LEU A 166 1.05 3.13 -16.42
N GLU A 167 0.13 2.15 -16.43
CA GLU A 167 0.41 0.81 -16.96
C GLU A 167 0.78 0.85 -18.46
N THR A 168 0.21 1.81 -19.19
CA THR A 168 0.48 2.04 -20.60
C THR A 168 0.48 3.54 -20.89
N SER A 169 1.16 3.96 -21.94
CA SER A 169 1.31 5.38 -22.30
C SER A 169 0.04 6.00 -22.89
N TYR A 170 -0.98 5.21 -23.23
CA TYR A 170 -2.20 5.70 -23.91
C TYR A 170 -1.88 6.56 -25.14
N GLY A 171 -0.85 6.15 -25.91
CA GLY A 171 -0.46 6.79 -27.15
C GLY A 171 0.51 7.97 -27.01
N HIS A 172 0.95 8.34 -25.79
CA HIS A 172 1.96 9.38 -25.62
C HIS A 172 2.88 9.15 -24.41
N PRO A 173 4.22 9.22 -24.57
CA PRO A 173 5.17 8.91 -23.49
C PRO A 173 5.06 9.84 -22.27
N ASP A 174 4.61 11.09 -22.47
CA ASP A 174 4.48 12.07 -21.38
C ASP A 174 3.14 12.00 -20.65
N ASN A 175 2.22 11.13 -21.07
CA ASN A 175 0.99 10.92 -20.33
C ASN A 175 1.29 10.37 -18.94
N ARG A 176 0.56 10.88 -17.95
CA ARG A 176 0.61 10.39 -16.56
C ARG A 176 -0.80 10.26 -16.03
N VAL A 177 -0.94 9.74 -14.80
CA VAL A 177 -2.23 9.71 -14.09
C VAL A 177 -2.86 11.11 -14.11
N ILE A 178 -2.10 12.11 -13.63
CA ILE A 178 -2.37 13.54 -13.77
C ILE A 178 -1.07 14.25 -14.13
N VAL A 179 -1.13 15.18 -15.08
CA VAL A 179 -0.04 16.10 -15.42
C VAL A 179 -0.50 17.53 -15.07
N PRO A 180 0.15 18.19 -14.09
CA PRO A 180 -0.13 19.58 -13.73
C PRO A 180 -0.22 20.51 -14.96
N GLY A 181 -1.29 21.29 -15.03
CA GLY A 181 -1.54 22.26 -16.11
C GLY A 181 -1.83 21.65 -17.49
N GLN A 182 -1.90 20.32 -17.64
CA GLN A 182 -2.10 19.64 -18.92
C GLN A 182 -3.24 18.60 -18.84
N PRO A 183 -4.51 19.04 -18.90
CA PRO A 183 -5.67 18.15 -18.91
C PRO A 183 -5.62 17.06 -19.99
N GLU A 184 -5.10 17.39 -21.18
CA GLU A 184 -4.97 16.50 -22.33
C GLU A 184 -3.93 15.38 -22.15
N ARG A 185 -2.99 15.55 -21.20
CA ARG A 185 -1.99 14.54 -20.82
C ARG A 185 -2.37 13.76 -19.57
N SER A 186 -3.48 14.12 -18.94
CA SER A 186 -3.97 13.54 -17.68
C SER A 186 -4.96 12.41 -17.95
N ILE A 187 -4.47 11.17 -17.93
CA ILE A 187 -5.28 10.00 -18.33
C ILE A 187 -6.45 9.75 -17.39
N MET A 188 -6.34 10.10 -16.12
CA MET A 188 -7.48 10.04 -15.20
C MET A 188 -8.67 10.84 -15.74
N LEU A 189 -8.44 12.07 -16.20
CA LEU A 189 -9.48 12.92 -16.78
C LEU A 189 -10.04 12.34 -18.07
N THR A 190 -9.17 11.89 -18.98
CA THR A 190 -9.58 11.29 -20.26
C THR A 190 -10.50 10.09 -20.06
N ARG A 191 -10.19 9.21 -19.11
CA ARG A 191 -11.00 8.02 -18.81
C ARG A 191 -12.27 8.35 -18.04
N LEU A 192 -12.23 9.36 -17.16
CA LEU A 192 -13.41 9.86 -16.45
C LEU A 192 -14.40 10.53 -17.42
N ASN A 193 -13.91 11.22 -18.45
CA ASN A 193 -14.72 11.90 -19.47
C ASN A 193 -15.12 11.00 -20.66
N SER A 194 -15.02 9.68 -20.53
CA SER A 194 -15.34 8.73 -21.60
C SER A 194 -16.41 7.72 -21.19
N VAL A 195 -17.21 7.28 -22.17
CA VAL A 195 -18.10 6.10 -22.13
C VAL A 195 -17.69 5.03 -23.14
N ALA A 196 -16.59 5.25 -23.87
CA ALA A 196 -15.98 4.28 -24.77
C ALA A 196 -15.19 3.21 -23.98
N GLU A 197 -14.47 2.34 -24.69
CA GLU A 197 -13.74 1.21 -24.11
C GLU A 197 -12.76 1.61 -22.98
N ILE A 198 -12.14 2.78 -23.07
CA ILE A 198 -11.17 3.27 -22.08
C ILE A 198 -11.80 3.80 -20.78
N LYS A 199 -13.13 3.86 -20.69
CA LYS A 199 -13.85 4.50 -19.59
C LYS A 199 -13.48 3.93 -18.23
N MET A 200 -13.59 4.79 -17.22
CA MET A 200 -13.53 4.38 -15.81
C MET A 200 -14.76 4.89 -15.03
N PRO A 201 -15.40 4.04 -14.19
CA PRO A 201 -15.17 2.59 -14.08
C PRO A 201 -15.54 1.83 -15.38
N PRO A 202 -14.98 0.63 -15.62
CA PRO A 202 -15.15 -0.10 -16.88
C PRO A 202 -16.54 -0.76 -17.01
N ILE A 203 -17.20 -0.99 -15.88
CA ILE A 203 -18.52 -1.62 -15.78
C ILE A 203 -19.59 -0.59 -15.40
N ALA A 204 -20.81 -0.80 -15.91
CA ALA A 204 -22.03 -0.06 -15.55
C ALA A 204 -21.97 1.48 -15.71
N LYS A 205 -20.98 2.01 -16.43
CA LYS A 205 -20.89 3.44 -16.79
C LYS A 205 -21.44 3.71 -18.19
N HIS A 206 -22.49 4.53 -18.23
CA HIS A 206 -23.18 4.97 -19.45
C HIS A 206 -23.33 6.50 -19.58
N VAL A 207 -23.00 7.23 -18.52
CA VAL A 207 -23.07 8.70 -18.50
C VAL A 207 -21.78 9.24 -17.91
N VAL A 208 -21.33 10.37 -18.44
CA VAL A 208 -20.22 11.12 -17.86
C VAL A 208 -20.75 12.02 -16.75
N ASP A 209 -20.14 11.95 -15.58
CA ASP A 209 -20.35 12.91 -14.51
C ASP A 209 -19.64 14.22 -14.84
N GLN A 210 -20.36 15.15 -15.45
CA GLN A 210 -19.79 16.42 -15.92
C GLN A 210 -19.29 17.31 -14.77
N ALA A 211 -19.94 17.26 -13.60
CA ALA A 211 -19.49 18.03 -12.45
C ALA A 211 -18.13 17.54 -11.96
N ALA A 212 -17.93 16.22 -11.92
CA ALA A 212 -16.64 15.63 -11.57
C ALA A 212 -15.55 15.89 -12.62
N VAL A 213 -15.90 15.84 -13.91
CA VAL A 213 -14.98 16.18 -15.01
C VAL A 213 -14.53 17.64 -14.91
N SER A 214 -15.45 18.58 -14.70
CA SER A 214 -15.11 19.99 -14.48
C SER A 214 -14.22 20.18 -13.26
N LEU A 215 -14.60 19.60 -12.12
CA LEU A 215 -13.82 19.68 -10.89
C LEU A 215 -12.38 19.16 -11.05
N LEU A 216 -12.22 17.99 -11.69
CA LEU A 216 -10.90 17.42 -11.96
C LEU A 216 -10.10 18.28 -12.94
N THR A 217 -10.74 18.82 -13.98
CA THR A 217 -10.10 19.75 -14.94
C THR A 217 -9.60 21.01 -14.22
N ASP A 218 -10.43 21.61 -13.37
CA ASP A 218 -10.08 22.81 -12.61
C ASP A 218 -8.91 22.53 -11.66
N TRP A 219 -8.93 21.38 -10.97
CA TRP A 219 -7.82 20.99 -10.12
C TRP A 219 -6.52 20.82 -10.92
N ILE A 220 -6.56 20.08 -12.04
CA ILE A 220 -5.38 19.88 -12.91
C ILE A 220 -4.79 21.22 -13.35
N ASN A 221 -5.63 22.16 -13.79
CA ASN A 221 -5.19 23.49 -14.22
C ASN A 221 -4.66 24.35 -13.07
N SER A 222 -5.10 24.11 -11.83
CA SER A 222 -4.64 24.83 -10.65
C SER A 222 -3.30 24.34 -10.10
N LEU A 223 -2.86 23.13 -10.49
CA LEU A 223 -1.61 22.54 -10.01
C LEU A 223 -0.40 23.30 -10.56
N ALA A 224 0.60 23.53 -9.71
CA ALA A 224 1.86 24.14 -10.12
C ALA A 224 2.59 23.25 -11.13
N THR A 225 3.13 23.81 -12.21
CA THR A 225 3.88 23.05 -13.23
C THR A 225 5.34 22.80 -12.83
N GLY A 226 5.56 22.56 -11.53
CA GLY A 226 6.87 22.26 -10.96
C GLY A 226 7.41 20.88 -11.38
N PRO A 227 8.70 20.63 -11.18
CA PRO A 227 9.36 19.42 -11.65
C PRO A 227 8.89 18.17 -10.90
N SER A 228 8.78 17.06 -11.63
CA SER A 228 8.63 15.71 -11.06
C SER A 228 10.00 15.09 -10.82
N VAL A 229 10.05 14.06 -9.97
CA VAL A 229 11.31 13.40 -9.60
C VAL A 229 11.22 11.90 -9.87
N ALA A 230 12.18 11.37 -10.62
CA ALA A 230 12.35 9.95 -10.86
C ALA A 230 13.70 9.50 -10.27
N MET A 231 13.71 8.32 -9.65
CA MET A 231 14.92 7.72 -9.07
C MET A 231 15.11 6.30 -9.56
N HIS A 232 16.35 5.96 -9.90
CA HIS A 232 16.72 4.59 -10.27
C HIS A 232 18.15 4.27 -9.80
N SER A 233 18.39 3.01 -9.44
CA SER A 233 19.74 2.51 -9.20
C SER A 233 20.25 1.77 -10.42
N PRO A 234 21.53 1.95 -10.82
CA PRO A 234 22.12 1.22 -11.94
C PRO A 234 22.43 -0.25 -11.62
N SER A 235 22.44 -0.66 -10.35
CA SER A 235 22.76 -2.02 -9.93
C SER A 235 22.06 -2.45 -8.65
N SER A 236 21.98 -3.76 -8.41
CA SER A 236 21.61 -4.34 -7.12
C SER A 236 22.86 -4.45 -6.25
N PRO A 237 23.01 -3.61 -5.20
CA PRO A 237 24.27 -3.51 -4.50
C PRO A 237 24.38 -4.51 -3.35
N ALA A 238 25.61 -4.97 -3.09
CA ALA A 238 25.96 -5.72 -1.88
C ALA A 238 26.64 -4.82 -0.82
N GLY A 239 26.46 -3.51 -0.92
CA GLY A 239 27.19 -2.50 -0.17
C GLY A 239 26.83 -1.07 -0.62
N PRO A 240 27.74 -0.10 -0.48
CA PRO A 240 27.50 1.28 -0.87
C PRO A 240 27.10 1.39 -2.34
N PHE A 241 26.14 2.26 -2.63
CA PHE A 241 25.56 2.36 -3.96
C PHE A 241 25.20 3.78 -4.33
N THR A 242 24.78 3.96 -5.59
CA THR A 242 24.36 5.25 -6.12
C THR A 242 22.91 5.19 -6.58
N VAL A 243 22.20 6.30 -6.40
CA VAL A 243 20.85 6.52 -6.91
C VAL A 243 20.93 7.67 -7.90
N ASN A 244 20.60 7.40 -9.15
CA ASN A 244 20.43 8.42 -10.17
C ASN A 244 19.07 9.09 -9.94
N VAL A 245 19.10 10.40 -9.77
CA VAL A 245 17.94 11.25 -9.53
C VAL A 245 17.76 12.14 -10.75
N HIS A 246 16.62 12.01 -11.41
CA HIS A 246 16.25 12.80 -12.58
C HIS A 246 15.05 13.68 -12.25
N PHE A 247 15.18 14.99 -12.46
CA PHE A 247 14.09 15.94 -12.44
C PHE A 247 13.59 16.19 -13.87
N SER A 248 12.28 16.34 -14.05
CA SER A 248 11.72 16.64 -15.39
C SER A 248 12.04 18.04 -15.91
N GLN A 249 12.64 18.88 -15.07
CA GLN A 249 13.12 20.23 -15.41
C GLN A 249 14.42 20.48 -14.61
N ASP A 250 15.26 21.39 -15.09
CA ASP A 250 16.44 21.82 -14.32
C ASP A 250 16.03 22.42 -12.98
N VAL A 251 16.68 21.97 -11.90
CA VAL A 251 16.45 22.48 -10.54
C VAL A 251 17.72 23.00 -9.88
N THR A 252 17.51 23.87 -8.89
CA THR A 252 18.53 24.39 -8.00
C THR A 252 18.08 24.24 -6.54
N GLY A 253 19.02 24.35 -5.61
CA GLY A 253 18.74 24.31 -4.17
C GLY A 253 18.74 22.92 -3.54
N LEU A 254 18.81 21.85 -4.33
CA LEU A 254 18.90 20.48 -3.80
C LEU A 254 20.23 20.26 -3.06
N THR A 255 20.14 19.74 -1.84
CA THR A 255 21.27 19.41 -0.97
C THR A 255 21.17 17.98 -0.44
N LEU A 256 22.25 17.49 0.17
CA LEU A 256 22.29 16.15 0.75
C LEU A 256 21.26 15.95 1.88
N SER A 257 20.96 17.00 2.64
CA SER A 257 20.01 16.94 3.76
C SER A 257 18.54 16.87 3.33
N ASP A 258 18.24 17.10 2.05
CA ASP A 258 16.87 17.05 1.53
C ASP A 258 16.41 15.60 1.26
N PHE A 259 17.33 14.63 1.32
CA PHE A 259 17.03 13.23 1.13
C PHE A 259 16.62 12.59 2.45
N VAL A 260 15.44 11.98 2.46
CA VAL A 260 15.00 11.09 3.56
C VAL A 260 15.43 9.68 3.21
N VAL A 261 16.46 9.18 3.89
CA VAL A 261 16.98 7.82 3.72
C VAL A 261 16.65 6.98 4.95
N ASN A 262 15.97 5.85 4.77
CA ASN A 262 15.79 4.86 5.83
C ASN A 262 16.68 3.65 5.59
N HIS A 263 17.17 3.06 6.70
CA HIS A 263 18.06 1.91 6.69
C HIS A 263 19.39 2.15 5.92
N GLY A 264 19.81 3.41 5.82
CA GLY A 264 21.06 3.83 5.21
C GLY A 264 21.31 5.30 5.50
N THR A 265 22.42 5.82 4.98
CA THR A 265 22.80 7.23 5.10
C THR A 265 23.21 7.77 3.75
N ALA A 266 22.75 8.99 3.43
CA ALA A 266 23.24 9.72 2.27
C ALA A 266 24.66 10.25 2.57
N THR A 267 25.64 9.91 1.75
CA THR A 267 27.06 10.22 1.98
C THR A 267 27.64 11.23 1.00
N GLY A 268 27.00 11.42 -0.14
CA GLY A 268 27.44 12.37 -1.16
C GLY A 268 26.33 12.68 -2.16
N LEU A 269 26.40 13.87 -2.75
CA LEU A 269 25.53 14.29 -3.82
C LEU A 269 26.38 14.98 -4.88
N THR A 270 26.26 14.54 -6.12
CA THR A 270 26.93 15.15 -7.28
C THR A 270 25.91 15.39 -8.38
N GLY A 271 26.26 16.20 -9.39
CA GLY A 271 25.36 16.60 -10.46
C GLY A 271 24.77 17.99 -10.28
N SER A 272 23.94 18.41 -11.23
CA SER A 272 23.34 19.75 -11.32
C SER A 272 22.25 19.77 -12.39
N GLY A 273 21.40 20.81 -12.37
CA GLY A 273 20.33 20.95 -13.35
C GLY A 273 19.27 19.88 -13.12
N ALA A 274 18.96 19.08 -14.14
CA ALA A 274 18.00 17.99 -14.05
C ALA A 274 18.58 16.67 -13.50
N GLU A 275 19.90 16.49 -13.49
CA GLU A 275 20.55 15.20 -13.22
C GLU A 275 21.43 15.25 -11.96
N TYR A 276 21.15 14.37 -11.02
CA TYR A 276 21.95 14.19 -9.80
C TYR A 276 22.26 12.71 -9.54
N VAL A 277 23.35 12.47 -8.84
CA VAL A 277 23.74 11.15 -8.35
C VAL A 277 23.95 11.24 -6.85
N LEU A 278 23.07 10.57 -6.10
CA LEU A 278 23.16 10.41 -4.65
C LEU A 278 24.00 9.18 -4.32
N SER A 279 24.98 9.31 -3.44
CA SER A 279 25.71 8.20 -2.84
C SER A 279 25.04 7.79 -1.53
N VAL A 280 24.81 6.50 -1.36
CA VAL A 280 24.13 5.91 -0.20
C VAL A 280 24.99 4.81 0.42
N GLU A 281 25.20 4.92 1.72
CA GLU A 281 25.81 3.88 2.57
C GLU A 281 24.70 3.13 3.31
N PRO A 282 24.41 1.86 2.98
CA PRO A 282 23.45 1.05 3.73
C PRO A 282 23.85 0.88 5.19
N ALA A 283 22.87 0.83 6.09
CA ALA A 283 23.13 0.49 7.50
C ALA A 283 23.38 -1.03 7.70
N GLY A 284 23.02 -1.85 6.70
CA GLY A 284 23.15 -3.29 6.71
C GLY A 284 22.37 -3.93 5.55
N PHE A 285 22.18 -5.25 5.62
CA PHE A 285 21.36 -6.00 4.68
C PHE A 285 19.87 -5.69 4.86
N GLY A 286 19.12 -5.64 3.76
CA GLY A 286 17.69 -5.35 3.79
C GLY A 286 17.30 -4.24 2.81
N GLU A 287 16.10 -3.71 2.96
CA GLU A 287 15.58 -2.68 2.06
C GLU A 287 16.02 -1.29 2.53
N VAL A 288 16.78 -0.60 1.70
CA VAL A 288 17.07 0.83 1.85
C VAL A 288 16.02 1.61 1.07
N THR A 289 15.41 2.62 1.71
CA THR A 289 14.46 3.50 1.03
C THR A 289 14.97 4.92 0.97
N VAL A 290 14.69 5.59 -0.14
CA VAL A 290 15.06 6.99 -0.40
C VAL A 290 13.83 7.75 -0.88
N LYS A 291 13.55 8.91 -0.28
CA LYS A 291 12.49 9.83 -0.71
C LYS A 291 13.01 11.26 -0.73
N ILE A 292 12.59 12.01 -1.75
CA ILE A 292 12.79 13.46 -1.85
C ILE A 292 11.43 14.12 -1.58
N PRO A 293 11.29 14.91 -0.50
CA PRO A 293 10.05 15.65 -0.21
C PRO A 293 9.72 16.70 -1.28
N ALA A 294 8.48 17.18 -1.26
CA ALA A 294 8.08 18.29 -2.13
C ALA A 294 8.75 19.62 -1.70
N ASN A 295 8.98 20.51 -2.67
CA ASN A 295 9.47 21.88 -2.48
C ASN A 295 10.88 22.00 -1.85
N VAL A 296 11.73 20.98 -1.98
CA VAL A 296 13.13 21.05 -1.53
C VAL A 296 14.08 21.60 -2.60
N ALA A 297 13.70 21.47 -3.87
CA ALA A 297 14.40 22.03 -5.01
C ALA A 297 13.43 22.86 -5.86
N VAL A 298 13.94 23.90 -6.52
CA VAL A 298 13.13 24.82 -7.35
C VAL A 298 13.63 24.88 -8.78
N ASN A 299 12.70 24.97 -9.72
CA ASN A 299 13.02 25.21 -11.12
C ASN A 299 13.39 26.69 -11.37
N GLY A 300 13.78 27.02 -12.61
CA GLY A 300 14.09 28.41 -13.00
C GLY A 300 12.92 29.40 -12.87
N GLY A 301 11.68 28.92 -12.75
CA GLY A 301 10.48 29.72 -12.47
C GLY A 301 10.16 29.88 -10.98
N GLY A 302 10.97 29.33 -10.08
CA GLY A 302 10.75 29.36 -8.63
C GLY A 302 9.69 28.39 -8.11
N LEU A 303 9.20 27.48 -8.95
CA LEU A 303 8.25 26.43 -8.54
C LEU A 303 9.01 25.26 -7.93
N GLY A 304 8.57 24.83 -6.76
CA GLY A 304 9.12 23.67 -6.05
C GLY A 304 8.85 22.35 -6.77
N ASN A 305 9.72 21.36 -6.56
CA ASN A 305 9.51 20.00 -7.03
C ASN A 305 8.31 19.33 -6.33
N TYR A 306 7.66 18.41 -7.03
CA TYR A 306 6.79 17.44 -6.40
C TYR A 306 7.61 16.41 -5.62
N ALA A 307 7.01 15.85 -4.57
CA ALA A 307 7.63 14.74 -3.84
C ALA A 307 7.90 13.58 -4.80
N SER A 308 9.03 12.89 -4.60
CA SER A 308 9.32 11.67 -5.33
C SER A 308 8.45 10.53 -4.82
N LYS A 309 8.26 9.50 -5.65
CA LYS A 309 7.92 8.17 -5.15
C LYS A 309 9.04 7.69 -4.22
N THR A 310 8.70 6.87 -3.23
CA THR A 310 9.68 6.15 -2.43
C THR A 310 10.45 5.19 -3.34
N PHE A 311 11.75 5.40 -3.46
CA PHE A 311 12.67 4.49 -4.12
C PHE A 311 13.10 3.44 -3.11
N SER A 312 13.01 2.16 -3.47
CA SER A 312 13.41 1.02 -2.63
C SER A 312 14.50 0.24 -3.33
N GLN A 313 15.61 -0.01 -2.62
CA GLN A 313 16.70 -0.85 -3.07
C GLN A 313 16.98 -1.94 -2.04
N ALA A 314 16.80 -3.19 -2.43
CA ALA A 314 17.29 -4.31 -1.64
C ALA A 314 18.82 -4.33 -1.69
N VAL A 315 19.44 -4.28 -0.52
CA VAL A 315 20.89 -4.46 -0.32
C VAL A 315 21.09 -5.89 0.14
N THR A 316 21.83 -6.65 -0.65
CA THR A 316 22.18 -8.03 -0.31
C THR A 316 23.46 -8.04 0.52
N ASP A 317 23.63 -9.08 1.32
CA ASP A 317 24.93 -9.38 1.91
C ASP A 317 25.51 -10.57 1.15
N SER A 318 26.66 -10.39 0.50
CA SER A 318 27.36 -11.48 -0.20
C SER A 318 27.87 -12.57 0.75
N GLY A 319 27.98 -12.27 2.04
CA GLY A 319 28.27 -13.22 3.11
C GLY A 319 27.03 -13.87 3.73
N PHE A 320 25.82 -13.46 3.34
CA PHE A 320 24.59 -14.05 3.85
C PHE A 320 24.27 -15.35 3.12
N VAL A 321 24.45 -16.46 3.82
CA VAL A 321 24.49 -17.78 3.18
C VAL A 321 23.14 -18.51 3.18
N ALA A 322 22.31 -18.36 4.22
CA ALA A 322 20.96 -18.94 4.27
C ALA A 322 20.02 -18.17 5.19
N TRP A 323 18.73 -18.25 4.88
CA TRP A 323 17.63 -17.83 5.73
C TRP A 323 16.52 -18.88 5.78
N LEU A 324 16.44 -19.63 6.86
CA LEU A 324 15.34 -20.58 7.07
C LEU A 324 14.25 -19.92 7.93
N LYS A 325 13.09 -19.62 7.36
CA LYS A 325 11.96 -19.02 8.10
C LYS A 325 11.25 -20.03 9.01
N LEU A 326 11.31 -21.31 8.64
CA LEU A 326 10.66 -22.42 9.36
C LEU A 326 9.14 -22.25 9.46
N ASP A 327 8.51 -21.71 8.41
CA ASP A 327 7.07 -21.47 8.29
C ASP A 327 6.42 -22.26 7.14
N ASP A 328 7.12 -23.26 6.58
CA ASP A 328 6.66 -24.06 5.43
C ASP A 328 5.36 -24.85 5.71
N GLY A 329 5.07 -25.13 6.98
CA GLY A 329 3.79 -25.69 7.45
C GLY A 329 3.58 -27.18 7.18
N SER A 330 4.43 -27.82 6.38
CA SER A 330 4.42 -29.29 6.16
C SER A 330 5.70 -29.77 5.46
N GLY A 331 5.93 -31.08 5.51
CA GLY A 331 7.02 -31.74 4.78
C GLY A 331 8.33 -31.82 5.56
N VAL A 332 9.41 -32.16 4.84
CA VAL A 332 10.72 -32.49 5.42
C VAL A 332 11.84 -31.53 4.99
N VAL A 333 11.47 -30.37 4.44
CA VAL A 333 12.42 -29.37 3.92
C VAL A 333 12.11 -28.03 4.54
N ALA A 334 13.11 -27.42 5.17
CA ALA A 334 13.09 -26.01 5.56
C ALA A 334 13.62 -25.18 4.38
N ARG A 335 12.77 -24.34 3.78
CA ARG A 335 13.17 -23.61 2.57
C ARG A 335 14.07 -22.42 2.89
N ASP A 336 15.12 -22.29 2.08
CA ASP A 336 15.98 -21.12 2.08
C ASP A 336 15.30 -19.93 1.40
N SER A 337 15.02 -18.91 2.19
CA SER A 337 14.44 -17.63 1.78
C SER A 337 15.50 -16.57 1.50
N SER A 338 16.78 -16.93 1.53
CA SER A 338 17.85 -16.02 1.12
C SER A 338 17.77 -15.69 -0.39
N PRO A 339 18.42 -14.62 -0.86
CA PRO A 339 18.43 -14.28 -2.29
C PRO A 339 18.97 -15.39 -3.21
N SER A 340 19.84 -16.29 -2.71
CA SER A 340 20.33 -17.42 -3.51
C SER A 340 19.33 -18.58 -3.55
N ALA A 341 18.46 -18.70 -2.54
CA ALA A 341 17.46 -19.74 -2.35
C ALA A 341 17.98 -21.17 -2.61
N SER A 342 19.29 -21.39 -2.42
CA SER A 342 19.97 -22.62 -2.84
C SER A 342 20.27 -23.56 -1.67
N ASN A 343 20.16 -23.08 -0.44
CA ASN A 343 20.67 -23.78 0.74
C ASN A 343 19.56 -24.25 1.66
N ASN A 344 18.62 -25.02 1.09
CA ASN A 344 17.52 -25.59 1.85
C ASN A 344 18.02 -26.52 2.97
N GLY A 345 17.40 -26.43 4.15
CA GLY A 345 17.63 -27.35 5.24
C GLY A 345 16.80 -28.62 5.08
N ALA A 346 17.38 -29.77 5.42
CA ALA A 346 16.64 -31.01 5.57
C ALA A 346 16.22 -31.20 7.03
N LEU A 347 14.93 -31.44 7.24
CA LEU A 347 14.38 -31.80 8.53
C LEU A 347 14.60 -33.30 8.75
N VAL A 348 15.31 -33.65 9.82
CA VAL A 348 15.64 -35.04 10.16
C VAL A 348 14.91 -35.41 11.43
N ALA A 349 14.25 -36.57 11.41
CA ALA A 349 13.44 -37.09 12.52
C ALA A 349 12.31 -36.15 12.99
N MET A 350 11.82 -35.27 12.10
CA MET A 350 10.65 -34.44 12.36
C MET A 350 9.38 -35.16 11.90
N GLU A 351 8.33 -35.13 12.70
CA GLU A 351 7.00 -35.59 12.35
C GLU A 351 6.12 -34.47 11.76
N ALA A 352 5.01 -34.87 11.15
CA ALA A 352 4.07 -33.93 10.54
C ALA A 352 3.45 -32.96 11.56
N ASN A 353 3.33 -33.37 12.84
CA ASN A 353 2.77 -32.55 13.93
C ASN A 353 3.75 -31.54 14.53
N ASP A 354 5.00 -31.51 14.06
CA ASP A 354 5.99 -30.54 14.55
C ASP A 354 5.89 -29.20 13.83
N TRP A 355 5.28 -29.20 12.64
CA TRP A 355 4.80 -27.97 12.03
C TRP A 355 3.63 -27.41 12.82
N ILE A 356 3.83 -26.25 13.45
CA ILE A 356 2.81 -25.56 14.24
C ILE A 356 2.43 -24.24 13.59
N THR A 357 1.16 -23.86 13.70
CA THR A 357 0.62 -22.59 13.20
C THR A 357 0.77 -21.44 14.22
N ALA A 358 1.19 -21.76 15.46
CA ALA A 358 1.33 -20.80 16.55
C ALA A 358 2.72 -20.13 16.62
N GLY A 359 3.42 -20.04 15.49
CA GLY A 359 4.70 -19.35 15.38
C GLY A 359 4.57 -17.82 15.41
N ARG A 360 5.66 -17.12 15.73
CA ARG A 360 5.68 -15.64 15.83
C ARG A 360 5.21 -14.93 14.55
N PHE A 361 5.43 -15.56 13.40
CA PHE A 361 5.07 -15.03 12.09
C PHE A 361 4.08 -15.95 11.32
N GLY A 362 3.24 -16.69 12.05
CA GLY A 362 2.16 -17.52 11.47
C GLY A 362 2.49 -19.02 11.31
N GLY A 363 3.76 -19.41 11.46
CA GLY A 363 4.21 -20.80 11.42
C GLY A 363 5.54 -21.00 12.16
N ALA A 364 5.82 -22.21 12.63
CA ALA A 364 7.11 -22.61 13.22
C ALA A 364 7.30 -24.14 13.15
N VAL A 365 8.55 -24.59 13.37
CA VAL A 365 8.89 -25.99 13.67
C VAL A 365 9.10 -26.13 15.18
N LYS A 366 8.40 -27.08 15.79
CA LYS A 366 8.56 -27.49 17.18
C LYS A 366 9.60 -28.61 17.26
N PHE A 367 10.44 -28.60 18.30
CA PHE A 367 11.35 -29.69 18.62
C PHE A 367 10.87 -30.33 19.93
N ASP A 368 10.65 -31.64 19.92
CA ASP A 368 10.07 -32.43 21.02
C ASP A 368 11.04 -33.41 21.74
N SER A 369 12.33 -33.38 21.37
CA SER A 369 13.52 -33.57 22.24
C SER A 369 14.33 -34.89 22.23
N THR A 370 14.26 -35.76 21.21
CA THR A 370 15.14 -36.96 21.22
C THR A 370 16.08 -37.20 20.03
N ASP A 371 15.85 -36.61 18.86
CA ASP A 371 16.72 -36.84 17.68
C ASP A 371 16.55 -35.82 16.53
N GLU A 372 15.65 -34.87 16.69
CA GLU A 372 15.30 -33.89 15.66
C GLU A 372 16.43 -32.91 15.39
N ARG A 373 16.67 -32.64 14.11
CA ARG A 373 17.60 -31.59 13.70
C ARG A 373 17.27 -31.06 12.33
N ILE A 374 17.75 -29.85 12.07
CA ILE A 374 17.82 -29.30 10.72
C ILE A 374 19.26 -29.44 10.25
N THR A 375 19.47 -30.17 9.15
CA THR A 375 20.79 -30.28 8.53
C THR A 375 20.87 -29.39 7.32
N LEU A 376 21.92 -28.60 7.23
CA LEU A 376 22.27 -27.80 6.06
C LEU A 376 23.53 -28.37 5.40
N PRO A 377 23.69 -28.23 4.07
CA PRO A 377 24.96 -28.53 3.42
C PRO A 377 26.07 -27.65 4.04
N ASN A 378 27.32 -28.11 4.02
CA ASN A 378 28.43 -27.26 4.46
C ASN A 378 28.59 -26.10 3.47
N MET A 379 28.18 -24.92 3.91
CA MET A 379 27.94 -23.75 3.08
C MET A 379 28.65 -22.49 3.62
N VAL A 380 29.24 -22.58 4.82
CA VAL A 380 29.91 -21.48 5.51
C VAL A 380 31.43 -21.72 5.56
N GLY A 381 32.20 -20.63 5.57
CA GLY A 381 33.66 -20.68 5.73
C GLY A 381 34.11 -20.94 7.17
N GLY A 382 35.42 -20.79 7.42
CA GLY A 382 35.98 -20.91 8.78
C GLY A 382 35.48 -19.82 9.75
N ASP A 383 35.19 -18.64 9.20
CA ASP A 383 34.49 -17.55 9.87
C ASP A 383 33.00 -17.59 9.51
N PHE A 384 32.12 -17.68 10.51
CA PHE A 384 30.68 -17.59 10.28
C PHE A 384 29.93 -17.11 11.50
N SER A 385 28.78 -16.49 11.27
CA SER A 385 27.78 -16.23 12.31
C SER A 385 26.48 -16.91 11.97
N PHE A 386 25.73 -17.30 12.99
CA PHE A 386 24.34 -17.71 12.84
C PHE A 386 23.51 -17.06 13.93
N SER A 387 22.24 -16.82 13.63
CA SER A 387 21.27 -16.41 14.62
C SER A 387 19.91 -17.03 14.31
N PHE A 388 19.11 -17.27 15.36
CA PHE A 388 17.74 -17.73 15.21
C PHE A 388 16.90 -17.29 16.40
N TRP A 389 15.60 -17.16 16.16
CA TRP A 389 14.62 -16.94 17.22
C TRP A 389 14.10 -18.30 17.71
N MET A 390 13.96 -18.45 19.03
CA MET A 390 13.46 -19.67 19.66
C MET A 390 12.48 -19.32 20.78
N LYS A 391 11.45 -20.15 20.94
CA LYS A 391 10.56 -20.14 22.10
C LYS A 391 10.71 -21.44 22.86
N THR A 392 10.85 -21.36 24.18
CA THR A 392 11.01 -22.52 25.07
C THR A 392 9.94 -22.55 26.15
N ASN A 393 9.58 -23.75 26.62
CA ASN A 393 8.74 -23.92 27.80
C ASN A 393 9.54 -23.88 29.11
N GLN A 394 10.88 -23.90 29.01
CA GLN A 394 11.78 -23.77 30.15
C GLN A 394 11.73 -22.34 30.68
N THR A 395 11.77 -22.19 32.01
CA THR A 395 11.98 -20.88 32.63
C THR A 395 13.48 -20.68 32.75
N VAL A 396 14.04 -19.72 32.01
CA VAL A 396 15.47 -19.42 32.08
C VAL A 396 15.71 -18.53 33.30
N PRO A 397 16.61 -18.90 34.23
CA PRO A 397 16.93 -18.06 35.39
C PRO A 397 17.56 -16.74 34.95
N VAL A 398 17.11 -15.61 35.50
CA VAL A 398 17.79 -14.31 35.31
C VAL A 398 19.10 -14.34 36.07
N THR A 399 20.24 -14.37 35.36
CA THR A 399 21.55 -14.22 35.96
C THR A 399 22.10 -12.83 35.67
N ASN A 400 22.28 -12.00 36.71
CA ASN A 400 22.94 -10.68 36.60
C ASN A 400 24.47 -10.79 36.39
N ALA A 401 24.97 -11.97 36.02
CA ALA A 401 26.38 -12.24 35.78
C ALA A 401 26.56 -12.55 34.29
N PRO A 402 27.18 -11.66 33.49
CA PRO A 402 27.64 -12.05 32.17
C PRO A 402 28.60 -13.23 32.33
N ALA A 403 28.47 -14.24 31.47
CA ALA A 403 29.31 -15.44 31.54
C ALA A 403 30.79 -15.05 31.54
N GLN A 404 31.56 -15.52 32.52
CA GLN A 404 33.02 -15.40 32.50
C GLN A 404 33.58 -16.50 31.59
N GLY A 405 33.82 -16.17 30.31
CA GLY A 405 34.37 -17.07 29.29
C GLY A 405 33.93 -16.72 27.87
N ILE A 406 34.44 -17.45 26.87
CA ILE A 406 33.95 -17.39 25.48
C ILE A 406 32.65 -18.22 25.42
N SER A 407 31.51 -17.58 25.67
CA SER A 407 30.21 -18.22 25.50
C SER A 407 29.81 -18.22 24.01
N ILE A 408 29.55 -19.41 23.46
CA ILE A 408 28.99 -19.60 22.11
C ILE A 408 27.52 -19.14 22.05
N ILE A 409 26.79 -19.17 23.18
CA ILE A 409 25.37 -18.81 23.25
C ILE A 409 25.18 -17.78 24.36
N ASN A 410 24.71 -16.57 24.01
CA ASN A 410 24.29 -15.56 24.97
C ASN A 410 22.82 -15.24 24.75
N GLY A 411 21.98 -15.52 25.75
CA GLY A 411 20.57 -15.16 25.76
C GLY A 411 20.39 -13.88 26.56
N ASP A 412 20.42 -12.73 25.90
CA ASP A 412 20.19 -11.44 26.58
C ASP A 412 18.69 -11.14 26.60
N MET A 413 18.01 -11.44 27.72
CA MET A 413 16.70 -10.87 28.04
C MET A 413 16.44 -10.76 29.55
N PRO A 414 16.01 -9.57 30.03
CA PRO A 414 15.41 -9.43 31.35
C PRO A 414 13.91 -9.82 31.33
N GLY A 415 13.48 -10.73 32.22
CA GLY A 415 12.06 -10.94 32.56
C GLY A 415 11.52 -12.37 32.39
N ASN A 416 10.20 -12.53 32.50
CA ASN A 416 9.48 -13.82 32.38
C ASN A 416 9.24 -14.26 30.92
N ALA A 417 9.90 -13.64 29.95
CA ALA A 417 9.75 -13.96 28.54
C ALA A 417 10.29 -15.37 28.25
N ARG A 418 9.60 -16.09 27.38
CA ARG A 418 9.92 -17.49 27.00
C ARG A 418 10.43 -17.60 25.58
N ASP A 419 10.61 -16.47 24.92
CA ASP A 419 11.09 -16.33 23.56
C ASP A 419 12.33 -15.46 23.52
N PHE A 420 13.37 -15.89 22.79
CA PHE A 420 14.61 -15.14 22.66
C PHE A 420 15.37 -15.43 21.38
N ILE A 421 16.33 -14.56 21.06
CA ILE A 421 17.23 -14.71 19.92
C ILE A 421 18.53 -15.33 20.45
N ILE A 422 18.98 -16.40 19.81
CA ILE A 422 20.34 -16.94 19.98
C ILE A 422 21.18 -16.43 18.82
N GLY A 423 22.35 -15.89 19.12
CA GLY A 423 23.38 -15.56 18.13
C GLY A 423 24.73 -16.12 18.56
N SER A 424 25.51 -16.58 17.59
CA SER A 424 26.88 -17.04 17.78
C SER A 424 27.74 -16.65 16.60
N THR A 425 28.99 -16.35 16.86
CA THR A 425 30.03 -16.13 15.84
C THR A 425 31.19 -17.08 16.10
N ARG A 426 31.66 -17.76 15.05
CA ARG A 426 32.92 -18.48 15.04
C ARG A 426 33.90 -17.69 14.18
N THR A 427 35.10 -17.48 14.71
CA THR A 427 36.26 -17.04 13.93
C THR A 427 37.21 -18.23 13.74
N ALA A 428 37.79 -18.39 12.56
CA ALA A 428 38.86 -19.32 12.29
C ALA A 428 40.05 -18.97 13.21
N GLU A 429 40.64 -19.97 13.87
CA GLU A 429 41.84 -19.76 14.66
C GLU A 429 42.92 -19.18 13.74
N ALA A 430 43.50 -18.04 14.12
CA ALA A 430 44.75 -17.59 13.52
C ALA A 430 45.77 -18.70 13.76
N THR A 431 46.23 -19.36 12.69
CA THR A 431 47.30 -20.35 12.77
C THR A 431 48.60 -19.61 13.14
N GLY A 432 48.76 -19.30 14.43
CA GLY A 432 49.99 -18.90 15.05
C GLY A 432 50.68 -20.18 15.54
N SER A 433 51.84 -20.46 14.97
CA SER A 433 52.78 -21.43 15.48
C SER A 433 53.16 -21.11 16.92
N ASP A 434 53.04 -22.10 17.80
CA ASP A 434 54.04 -22.44 18.82
C ASP A 434 54.16 -23.96 18.90
#